data_AF-A0A969QLX9-F1
#
_entry.id   AF-A0A969QLX9-F1
#
_cell.length_a   1.000
_cell.length_b   1.000
_cell.length_c   1.000
_cell.angle_alpha   90.00
_cell.angle_beta   90.00
_cell.angle_gamma   90.00
#
_symmetry.space_group_name_H-M   'P 1'
#
loop_
_entity.id
_entity.type
_entity.pdbx_description
1 polymer ?
#
loop_
_entity_poly.entity_id
_entity_poly.type
_entity_poly.pdbx_seq_one_letter_code
_entity_poly.pdbx_strand_id
1 'polypeptide(L)'
;MGRFKASTSTVLNFKSLRTSSLQGDLSPADARNQQWRSFKDDYALTGLRDNQQIQINLRSTAFDAYLQLVDRRTGKLLAQNDDAYPRSSDARLTFKVRQGTQYTLRVTSYERDKTGRYKLQASVKAIAPHLRNFDANYGYGLINASAAVARAAGQNLFVNAPSKQGWNLDLINAPAAWAQGYSGQGIIVAVLDTGVNYNHPDLAANLWVNDREVANNGIDDDGNGFADDLRGWSFVDTDSNDPMDFDGSDNIGHGTHVAGTIAALNNNFGITGVAPNAKIMPLRVIGGAMIYSPNASMLTWQRGFVMPLIMGREY
;
A
#
# COMPACT_ATOMS: atom_id res chain seq x y z
N MET A 1 -22.64 -30.65 -43.25
CA MET A 1 -23.01 -29.21 -43.28
C MET A 1 -22.29 -28.50 -42.13
N GLY A 2 -21.09 -27.99 -42.38
CA GLY A 2 -20.29 -27.29 -41.38
C GLY A 2 -20.86 -25.91 -41.12
N ARG A 3 -21.37 -25.69 -39.90
CA ARG A 3 -21.70 -24.33 -39.44
C ARG A 3 -20.39 -23.63 -39.13
N PHE A 4 -19.93 -22.78 -40.05
CA PHE A 4 -18.98 -21.73 -39.75
C PHE A 4 -19.53 -20.93 -38.57
N LYS A 5 -18.91 -21.07 -37.40
CA LYS A 5 -19.15 -20.19 -36.26
C LYS A 5 -18.60 -18.84 -36.70
N ALA A 6 -19.49 -17.94 -37.12
CA ALA A 6 -19.13 -16.58 -37.45
C ALA A 6 -18.25 -16.02 -36.32
N SER A 7 -17.15 -15.35 -36.69
CA SER A 7 -16.22 -14.68 -35.78
C SER A 7 -16.90 -13.50 -35.07
N THR A 8 -17.90 -13.78 -34.24
CA THR A 8 -18.29 -12.89 -33.17
C THR A 8 -17.24 -13.08 -32.09
N SER A 9 -16.23 -12.20 -32.06
CA SER A 9 -15.34 -12.08 -30.91
C SER A 9 -16.24 -12.04 -29.67
N THR A 10 -16.24 -13.10 -28.88
CA THR A 10 -17.14 -13.13 -27.72
C THR A 10 -16.65 -12.04 -26.79
N VAL A 11 -17.54 -11.09 -26.50
CA VAL A 11 -17.19 -9.88 -25.78
C VAL A 11 -17.54 -10.06 -24.32
N LEU A 12 -16.57 -9.81 -23.44
CA LEU A 12 -16.85 -9.59 -22.03
C LEU A 12 -17.07 -8.09 -21.83
N ASN A 13 -18.32 -7.70 -21.67
CA ASN A 13 -18.74 -6.30 -21.58
C ASN A 13 -18.97 -5.88 -20.12
N PHE A 14 -18.29 -4.83 -19.68
CA PHE A 14 -18.34 -4.28 -18.33
C PHE A 14 -19.18 -2.99 -18.20
N LYS A 15 -19.92 -2.56 -19.26
CA LYS A 15 -20.69 -1.30 -19.25
C LYS A 15 -21.84 -1.25 -18.22
N SER A 16 -22.45 -2.39 -17.86
CA SER A 16 -23.61 -2.44 -16.95
C SER A 16 -23.51 -3.49 -15.83
N LEU A 17 -22.50 -4.37 -15.85
CA LEU A 17 -22.36 -5.48 -14.91
C LEU A 17 -21.04 -5.38 -14.14
N ARG A 18 -21.10 -5.43 -12.81
CA ARG A 18 -19.90 -5.54 -11.94
C ARG A 18 -19.22 -6.89 -12.08
N THR A 19 -19.96 -7.89 -12.56
CA THR A 19 -19.48 -9.27 -12.77
C THR A 19 -20.08 -9.81 -14.06
N SER A 20 -19.24 -10.41 -14.89
CA SER A 20 -19.62 -11.18 -16.07
C SER A 20 -19.12 -12.61 -15.89
N SER A 21 -19.96 -13.59 -16.19
CA SER A 21 -19.58 -14.99 -16.14
C SER A 21 -19.99 -15.68 -17.42
N LEU A 22 -19.14 -16.61 -17.86
CA LEU A 22 -19.25 -17.33 -19.10
C LEU A 22 -18.84 -18.78 -18.85
N GLN A 23 -19.44 -19.70 -19.58
CA GLN A 23 -18.95 -21.07 -19.71
C GLN A 23 -18.45 -21.25 -21.14
N GLY A 24 -17.25 -21.81 -21.27
CA GLY A 24 -16.64 -22.12 -22.56
C GLY A 24 -16.18 -23.57 -22.59
N ASP A 25 -15.74 -24.00 -23.76
CA ASP A 25 -15.21 -25.34 -23.99
C ASP A 25 -14.00 -25.19 -24.91
N LEU A 26 -12.81 -25.46 -24.35
CA LEU A 26 -11.57 -25.39 -25.10
C LEU A 26 -11.46 -26.68 -25.91
N SER A 27 -11.44 -26.59 -27.24
CA SER A 27 -11.59 -27.73 -28.14
C SER A 27 -10.49 -27.78 -29.20
N PRO A 28 -10.29 -28.94 -29.87
CA PRO A 28 -9.31 -29.03 -30.95
C PRO A 28 -9.62 -28.17 -32.18
N ALA A 29 -10.86 -27.68 -32.29
CA ALA A 29 -11.29 -26.78 -33.37
C ALA A 29 -10.89 -25.32 -33.10
N ASP A 30 -10.47 -24.98 -31.88
CA ASP A 30 -10.12 -23.62 -31.51
C ASP A 30 -8.72 -23.23 -32.00
N ALA A 31 -8.47 -21.92 -32.04
CA ALA A 31 -7.23 -21.39 -32.54
C ALA A 31 -6.02 -21.85 -31.70
N ARG A 32 -4.86 -21.96 -32.33
CA ARG A 32 -3.62 -22.36 -31.64
C ARG A 32 -2.96 -21.19 -30.91
N ASN A 33 -2.52 -21.43 -29.69
CA ASN A 33 -1.57 -20.59 -28.97
C ASN A 33 -0.15 -21.08 -29.28
N GLN A 34 0.41 -20.66 -30.43
CA GLN A 34 1.60 -21.26 -31.02
C GLN A 34 2.82 -21.28 -30.08
N GLN A 35 3.02 -20.23 -29.29
CA GLN A 35 4.13 -20.13 -28.33
C GLN A 35 4.07 -21.24 -27.26
N TRP A 36 2.86 -21.66 -26.86
CA TRP A 36 2.64 -22.60 -25.76
C TRP A 36 2.12 -23.97 -26.21
N ARG A 37 1.92 -24.16 -27.52
CA ARG A 37 1.41 -25.41 -28.13
C ARG A 37 0.10 -25.90 -27.51
N SER A 38 -0.77 -24.96 -27.17
CA SER A 38 -2.10 -25.21 -26.61
C SER A 38 -3.20 -24.64 -27.53
N PHE A 39 -4.46 -24.97 -27.24
CA PHE A 39 -5.62 -24.33 -27.86
C PHE A 39 -5.98 -23.05 -27.10
N LYS A 40 -6.67 -22.11 -27.74
CA LYS A 40 -7.07 -20.85 -27.11
C LYS A 40 -8.45 -20.35 -27.53
N ASP A 41 -9.12 -19.75 -26.56
CA ASP A 41 -10.25 -18.86 -26.78
C ASP A 41 -9.87 -17.42 -26.43
N ASP A 42 -10.06 -16.49 -27.37
CA ASP A 42 -9.75 -15.08 -27.22
C ASP A 42 -11.05 -14.26 -27.03
N TYR A 43 -11.14 -13.56 -25.90
CA TYR A 43 -12.27 -12.71 -25.52
C TYR A 43 -11.86 -11.24 -25.53
N ALA A 44 -12.60 -10.41 -26.27
CA ALA A 44 -12.40 -8.98 -26.23
C ALA A 44 -13.00 -8.41 -24.95
N LEU A 45 -12.20 -7.68 -24.16
CA LEU A 45 -12.71 -6.97 -22.99
C LEU A 45 -13.16 -5.57 -23.41
N THR A 46 -14.43 -5.23 -23.18
CA THR A 46 -15.00 -3.94 -23.57
C THR A 46 -15.77 -3.28 -22.43
N GLY A 47 -15.96 -1.96 -22.49
CA GLY A 47 -16.63 -1.24 -21.40
C GLY A 47 -15.76 -1.05 -20.15
N LEU A 48 -14.45 -1.26 -20.28
CA LEU A 48 -13.47 -0.99 -19.24
C LEU A 48 -13.28 0.53 -19.06
N ARG A 49 -13.09 0.96 -17.82
CA ARG A 49 -12.79 2.36 -17.45
C ARG A 49 -11.34 2.46 -16.98
N ASP A 50 -10.72 3.61 -17.17
CA ASP A 50 -9.36 3.84 -16.73
C ASP A 50 -9.21 3.62 -15.21
N ASN A 51 -8.04 3.14 -14.78
CA ASN A 51 -7.73 2.78 -13.39
C ASN A 51 -8.58 1.66 -12.75
N GLN A 52 -9.52 1.05 -13.48
CA GLN A 52 -10.34 -0.03 -12.97
C GLN A 52 -9.49 -1.29 -12.72
N GLN A 53 -9.62 -1.92 -11.53
CA GLN A 53 -9.03 -3.23 -11.28
C GLN A 53 -10.01 -4.33 -11.71
N ILE A 54 -9.54 -5.20 -12.60
CA ILE A 54 -10.29 -6.36 -13.08
C ILE A 54 -9.62 -7.61 -12.51
N GLN A 55 -10.43 -8.48 -11.91
CA GLN A 55 -10.04 -9.83 -11.53
C GLN A 55 -10.77 -10.82 -12.42
N ILE A 56 -10.00 -11.71 -13.03
CA ILE A 56 -10.48 -12.82 -13.83
C ILE A 56 -10.17 -14.09 -13.06
N ASN A 57 -11.18 -14.92 -12.86
CA ASN A 57 -11.02 -16.28 -12.36
C ASN A 57 -11.41 -17.24 -13.48
N LEU A 58 -10.52 -18.17 -13.80
CA LEU A 58 -10.76 -19.26 -14.74
C LEU A 58 -10.68 -20.56 -13.96
N ARG A 59 -11.74 -21.36 -14.06
CA ARG A 59 -11.80 -22.68 -13.44
C ARG A 59 -12.04 -23.77 -14.47
N SER A 60 -11.30 -24.86 -14.33
CA SER A 60 -11.47 -26.05 -15.17
C SER A 60 -11.14 -27.29 -14.34
N THR A 61 -12.00 -28.31 -14.45
CA THR A 61 -11.71 -29.64 -13.90
C THR A 61 -11.06 -30.56 -14.94
N ALA A 62 -10.93 -30.11 -16.19
CA ALA A 62 -10.49 -30.92 -17.32
C ALA A 62 -9.03 -30.64 -17.72
N PHE A 63 -8.50 -29.47 -17.36
CA PHE A 63 -7.15 -29.05 -17.69
C PHE A 63 -6.62 -28.06 -16.68
N ASP A 64 -5.29 -27.97 -16.60
CA ASP A 64 -4.60 -26.95 -15.83
C ASP A 64 -4.75 -25.58 -16.50
N ALA A 65 -5.48 -24.69 -15.83
CA ALA A 65 -5.98 -23.46 -16.39
C ALA A 65 -4.85 -22.44 -16.59
N TYR A 66 -4.90 -21.69 -17.70
CA TYR A 66 -3.92 -20.65 -17.94
C TYR A 66 -4.56 -19.41 -18.56
N LEU A 67 -4.36 -18.26 -17.92
CA LEU A 67 -4.85 -16.96 -18.36
C LEU A 67 -3.74 -16.11 -18.91
N GLN A 68 -3.99 -15.50 -20.07
CA GLN A 68 -3.10 -14.52 -20.70
C GLN A 68 -3.87 -13.24 -21.02
N LEU A 69 -3.32 -12.09 -20.68
CA LEU A 69 -3.82 -10.77 -21.05
C LEU A 69 -2.92 -10.19 -22.13
N VAL A 70 -3.51 -9.85 -23.26
CA VAL A 70 -2.78 -9.42 -24.46
C VAL A 70 -3.29 -8.04 -24.88
N ASP A 71 -2.38 -7.15 -25.26
CA ASP A 71 -2.74 -5.92 -25.97
C ASP A 71 -3.24 -6.30 -27.36
N ARG A 72 -4.52 -6.06 -27.62
CA ARG A 72 -5.19 -6.42 -28.86
C ARG A 72 -4.61 -5.69 -30.07
N ARG A 73 -4.04 -4.48 -29.89
CA ARG A 73 -3.47 -3.69 -30.98
C ARG A 73 -2.09 -4.18 -31.38
N THR A 74 -1.27 -4.54 -30.40
CA THR A 74 0.14 -4.90 -30.63
C THR A 74 0.40 -6.40 -30.61
N GLY A 75 -0.53 -7.20 -30.09
CA GLY A 75 -0.34 -8.62 -29.83
C GLY A 75 0.59 -8.91 -28.64
N LYS A 76 1.09 -7.88 -27.95
CA LYS A 76 2.02 -8.01 -26.83
C LYS A 76 1.34 -8.62 -25.62
N LEU A 77 1.97 -9.62 -25.01
CA LEU A 77 1.56 -10.14 -23.71
C LEU A 77 1.79 -9.08 -22.62
N LEU A 78 0.73 -8.77 -21.88
CA LEU A 78 0.72 -7.76 -20.82
C LEU A 78 0.82 -8.39 -19.43
N ALA A 79 0.16 -9.53 -19.22
CA ALA A 79 0.19 -10.29 -17.97
C ALA A 79 -0.27 -11.72 -18.22
N GLN A 80 0.10 -12.66 -17.36
CA GLN A 80 -0.34 -14.04 -17.42
C GLN A 80 -0.31 -14.66 -16.04
N ASN A 81 -1.17 -15.64 -15.80
CA ASN A 81 -1.14 -16.45 -14.59
C ASN A 81 -1.87 -17.78 -14.81
N ASP A 82 -1.26 -18.87 -14.37
CA ASP A 82 -1.75 -20.25 -14.40
C ASP A 82 -2.32 -20.69 -13.04
N ASP A 83 -1.75 -20.22 -11.92
CA ASP A 83 -2.19 -20.65 -10.59
C ASP A 83 -2.98 -19.56 -9.84
N ALA A 84 -4.21 -19.87 -9.43
CA ALA A 84 -5.02 -19.00 -8.56
C ALA A 84 -4.54 -19.02 -7.10
N TYR A 85 -3.98 -20.16 -6.67
CA TYR A 85 -3.42 -20.44 -5.35
C TYR A 85 -2.28 -21.46 -5.50
N PRO A 86 -1.34 -21.58 -4.55
CA PRO A 86 -0.33 -22.63 -4.58
C PRO A 86 -0.99 -24.02 -4.71
N ARG A 87 -0.60 -24.80 -5.74
CA ARG A 87 -1.11 -26.15 -6.06
C ARG A 87 -2.56 -26.21 -6.58
N SER A 88 -3.09 -25.12 -7.11
CA SER A 88 -4.41 -25.07 -7.75
C SER A 88 -4.26 -25.16 -9.27
N SER A 89 -5.09 -25.97 -9.93
CA SER A 89 -5.20 -26.01 -11.40
C SER A 89 -6.16 -24.96 -11.99
N ASP A 90 -6.75 -24.11 -11.14
CA ASP A 90 -7.51 -22.93 -11.55
C ASP A 90 -6.57 -21.73 -11.70
N ALA A 91 -6.87 -20.81 -12.63
CA ALA A 91 -6.09 -19.59 -12.85
C ALA A 91 -6.79 -18.33 -12.34
N ARG A 92 -6.02 -17.38 -11.82
CA ARG A 92 -6.54 -16.05 -11.43
C ARG A 92 -5.64 -14.92 -11.90
N LEU A 93 -6.16 -14.01 -12.71
CA LEU A 93 -5.42 -12.85 -13.18
C LEU A 93 -6.05 -11.56 -12.66
N THR A 94 -5.25 -10.70 -12.02
CA THR A 94 -5.68 -9.34 -11.63
C THR A 94 -4.85 -8.31 -12.37
N PHE A 95 -5.50 -7.33 -13.00
CA PHE A 95 -4.79 -6.25 -13.69
C PHE A 95 -5.52 -4.91 -13.55
N LYS A 96 -4.76 -3.83 -13.68
CA LYS A 96 -5.26 -2.45 -13.69
C LYS A 96 -5.39 -1.97 -15.14
N VAL A 97 -6.58 -1.49 -15.51
CA VAL A 97 -6.86 -0.95 -16.84
C VAL A 97 -6.07 0.34 -17.05
N ARG A 98 -5.43 0.47 -18.21
CA ARG A 98 -4.72 1.66 -18.68
C ARG A 98 -5.47 2.28 -19.84
N GLN A 99 -5.73 3.59 -19.77
CA GLN A 99 -6.35 4.34 -20.86
C GLN A 99 -5.63 4.09 -22.20
N GLY A 100 -6.41 3.94 -23.27
CA GLY A 100 -5.90 3.72 -24.63
C GLY A 100 -5.42 2.28 -24.93
N THR A 101 -5.36 1.39 -23.93
CA THR A 101 -5.04 -0.02 -24.17
C THR A 101 -6.30 -0.83 -24.49
N GLN A 102 -6.25 -1.64 -25.54
CA GLN A 102 -7.31 -2.58 -25.88
C GLN A 102 -6.91 -3.97 -25.42
N TYR A 103 -7.76 -4.65 -24.66
CA TYR A 103 -7.40 -5.91 -24.02
C TYR A 103 -8.11 -7.10 -24.69
N THR A 104 -7.32 -8.13 -24.98
CA THR A 104 -7.80 -9.49 -25.27
C THR A 104 -7.45 -10.37 -24.08
N LEU A 105 -8.46 -10.99 -23.49
CA LEU A 105 -8.28 -12.05 -22.51
C LEU A 105 -8.26 -13.39 -23.23
N ARG A 106 -7.18 -14.13 -23.04
CA ARG A 106 -6.99 -15.45 -23.61
C ARG A 106 -7.14 -16.51 -22.54
N VAL A 107 -8.05 -17.44 -22.79
CA VAL A 107 -8.19 -18.68 -22.02
C VAL A 107 -7.43 -19.78 -22.76
N THR A 108 -6.55 -20.48 -22.05
CA THR A 108 -5.77 -21.59 -22.59
C THR A 108 -5.45 -22.59 -21.49
N SER A 109 -4.76 -23.67 -21.83
CA SER A 109 -4.23 -24.64 -20.88
C SER A 109 -2.73 -24.43 -20.68
N TYR A 110 -2.24 -24.71 -19.47
CA TYR A 110 -0.80 -24.74 -19.18
C TYR A 110 -0.14 -25.91 -19.92
N GLU A 111 -0.78 -27.08 -19.87
CA GLU A 111 -0.35 -28.26 -20.59
C GLU A 111 -0.70 -28.20 -22.08
N ARG A 112 0.10 -28.92 -22.89
CA ARG A 112 -0.09 -28.98 -24.35
C ARG A 112 -1.35 -29.74 -24.72
N ASP A 113 -2.03 -29.27 -25.76
CA ASP A 113 -3.18 -29.94 -26.40
C ASP A 113 -4.36 -30.32 -25.47
N LYS A 114 -4.41 -29.80 -24.24
CA LYS A 114 -5.54 -30.07 -23.34
C LYS A 114 -6.79 -29.32 -23.79
N THR A 115 -7.92 -29.96 -23.54
CA THR A 115 -9.25 -29.52 -23.97
C THR A 115 -10.25 -29.83 -22.87
N GLY A 116 -11.39 -29.15 -22.90
CA GLY A 116 -12.49 -29.38 -21.99
C GLY A 116 -13.19 -28.10 -21.55
N ARG A 117 -14.24 -28.30 -20.76
CA ARG A 117 -15.10 -27.20 -20.30
C ARG A 117 -14.43 -26.39 -19.22
N TYR A 118 -14.68 -25.09 -19.27
CA TYR A 118 -14.24 -24.16 -18.24
C TYR A 118 -15.32 -23.15 -17.89
N LYS A 119 -15.17 -22.56 -16.71
CA LYS A 119 -15.97 -21.44 -16.25
C LYS A 119 -15.06 -20.23 -16.09
N LEU A 120 -15.43 -19.16 -16.76
CA LEU A 120 -14.76 -17.87 -16.68
C LEU A 120 -15.65 -16.92 -15.88
N GLN A 121 -15.08 -16.30 -14.86
CA GLN A 121 -15.72 -15.24 -14.12
C GLN A 121 -14.82 -14.02 -14.14
N ALA A 122 -15.29 -12.98 -14.81
CA ALA A 122 -14.65 -11.68 -14.84
C ALA A 122 -15.42 -10.74 -13.92
N SER A 123 -14.78 -10.24 -12.88
CA SER A 123 -15.37 -9.24 -12.00
C SER A 123 -14.52 -8.00 -12.03
N VAL A 124 -15.19 -6.85 -12.04
CA VAL A 124 -14.58 -5.66 -11.45
C VAL A 124 -14.30 -6.03 -10.00
N LYS A 125 -13.03 -6.06 -9.61
CA LYS A 125 -12.69 -6.35 -8.22
C LYS A 125 -13.42 -5.31 -7.39
N ALA A 126 -14.38 -5.75 -6.58
CA ALA A 126 -15.16 -4.85 -5.75
C ALA A 126 -14.17 -4.14 -4.83
N ILE A 127 -13.91 -2.87 -5.13
CA ILE A 127 -13.50 -1.92 -4.12
C ILE A 127 -14.67 -1.94 -3.11
N ALA A 128 -14.37 -2.13 -1.83
CA ALA A 128 -15.37 -2.33 -0.77
C ALA A 128 -16.59 -1.41 -0.98
N PRO A 129 -17.83 -1.92 -0.83
CA PRO A 129 -19.01 -1.11 -1.01
C PRO A 129 -18.97 0.03 0.02
N HIS A 130 -18.93 1.26 -0.49
CA HIS A 130 -18.64 2.54 0.18
C HIS A 130 -17.19 2.98 0.24
N LEU A 131 -16.55 3.11 -0.92
CA LEU A 131 -15.43 4.04 -1.09
C LEU A 131 -15.68 4.97 -2.28
N ARG A 132 -16.85 5.62 -2.27
CA ARG A 132 -17.01 6.84 -3.08
C ARG A 132 -16.00 7.85 -2.53
N ASN A 133 -15.22 8.47 -3.42
CA ASN A 133 -14.19 9.48 -3.15
C ASN A 133 -12.76 9.00 -2.89
N PHE A 134 -12.42 7.71 -3.04
CA PHE A 134 -10.99 7.32 -3.02
C PHE A 134 -10.28 7.67 -4.34
N ASP A 135 -9.34 8.61 -4.26
CA ASP A 135 -8.42 9.05 -5.29
C ASP A 135 -7.01 8.47 -5.02
N ALA A 136 -6.33 8.03 -6.08
CA ALA A 136 -5.04 7.34 -5.97
C ALA A 136 -3.87 8.27 -5.56
N ASN A 137 -4.05 9.59 -5.64
CA ASN A 137 -3.13 10.59 -5.15
C ASN A 137 -3.58 11.16 -3.79
N TYR A 138 -4.89 11.24 -3.51
CA TYR A 138 -5.45 11.96 -2.34
C TYR A 138 -6.19 11.08 -1.30
N GLY A 139 -6.22 9.75 -1.44
CA GLY A 139 -6.98 8.88 -0.52
C GLY A 139 -8.49 9.11 -0.65
N TYR A 140 -9.30 8.96 0.41
CA TYR A 140 -10.78 9.09 0.41
C TYR A 140 -11.35 10.50 0.13
N GLY A 141 -10.59 11.31 -0.60
CA GLY A 141 -10.82 12.72 -0.77
C GLY A 141 -10.33 13.45 0.45
N LEU A 142 -10.53 14.77 0.42
CA LEU A 142 -10.03 15.63 1.45
C LEU A 142 -10.80 15.38 2.75
N ILE A 143 -10.25 14.62 3.72
CA ILE A 143 -10.76 14.73 5.10
C ILE A 143 -10.50 16.18 5.47
N ASN A 144 -11.54 17.00 5.44
CA ASN A 144 -11.50 18.32 6.00
C ASN A 144 -11.36 18.11 7.52
N ALA A 145 -10.14 17.87 7.97
CA ALA A 145 -9.85 17.54 9.36
C ALA A 145 -10.29 18.69 10.25
N SER A 146 -10.22 19.92 9.73
CA SER A 146 -10.90 21.10 10.27
C SER A 146 -12.39 20.87 10.56
N ALA A 147 -13.16 20.32 9.63
CA ALA A 147 -14.57 20.01 9.85
C ALA A 147 -14.81 18.86 10.83
N ALA A 148 -13.92 17.87 10.87
CA ALA A 148 -14.00 16.76 11.81
C ALA A 148 -13.66 17.22 13.25
N VAL A 149 -12.60 18.00 13.42
CA VAL A 149 -12.14 18.57 14.69
C VAL A 149 -13.12 19.62 15.19
N ALA A 150 -13.62 20.53 14.33
CA ALA A 150 -14.63 21.50 14.72
C ALA A 150 -15.91 20.81 15.24
N ARG A 151 -16.34 19.71 14.60
CA ARG A 151 -17.47 18.91 15.10
C ARG A 151 -17.17 18.20 16.42
N ALA A 152 -15.97 17.65 16.59
CA ALA A 152 -15.57 17.00 17.83
C ALA A 152 -15.44 17.98 19.01
N ALA A 153 -15.00 19.22 18.73
CA ALA A 153 -14.84 20.29 19.71
C ALA A 153 -16.10 21.15 19.91
N GLY A 154 -17.19 20.89 19.17
CA GLY A 154 -18.43 21.66 19.25
C GLY A 154 -18.31 23.10 18.73
N GLN A 155 -17.38 23.35 17.80
CA GLN A 155 -17.09 24.69 17.26
C GLN A 155 -17.46 24.84 15.77
N ASN A 156 -17.46 26.09 15.30
CA ASN A 156 -17.69 26.43 13.90
C ASN A 156 -16.46 26.07 13.04
N LEU A 157 -16.69 25.84 11.73
CA LEU A 157 -15.63 25.50 10.77
C LEU A 157 -14.52 26.55 10.76
N PHE A 158 -13.27 26.09 10.81
CA PHE A 158 -12.11 26.97 10.77
C PHE A 158 -11.97 27.64 9.39
N VAL A 159 -11.77 28.95 9.36
CA VAL A 159 -11.57 29.72 8.12
C VAL A 159 -10.22 29.33 7.52
N ASN A 160 -10.20 28.95 6.24
CA ASN A 160 -8.96 28.58 5.55
C ASN A 160 -7.97 29.74 5.58
N ALA A 161 -6.79 29.50 6.15
CA ALA A 161 -5.67 30.43 6.02
C ALA A 161 -5.12 30.38 4.57
N PRO A 162 -4.60 31.50 4.02
CA PRO A 162 -4.00 31.50 2.69
C PRO A 162 -2.88 30.47 2.56
N SER A 163 -2.88 29.68 1.49
CA SER A 163 -1.97 28.56 1.26
C SER A 163 -0.51 29.01 1.17
N LYS A 164 0.37 28.30 1.89
CA LYS A 164 1.82 28.41 1.74
C LYS A 164 2.57 27.07 1.72
N GLN A 165 1.95 25.93 2.05
CA GLN A 165 2.67 24.68 2.29
C GLN A 165 1.86 23.45 1.88
N GLY A 166 2.28 22.77 0.80
CA GLY A 166 1.89 21.39 0.43
C GLY A 166 0.39 21.11 0.22
N TRP A 167 0.01 20.48 -0.90
CA TRP A 167 -1.38 20.14 -1.20
C TRP A 167 -2.06 19.30 -0.10
N ASN A 168 -1.29 18.50 0.63
CA ASN A 168 -1.74 17.58 1.67
C ASN A 168 -2.05 18.25 3.02
N LEU A 169 -1.41 19.39 3.33
CA LEU A 169 -1.66 20.13 4.58
C LEU A 169 -2.87 21.05 4.42
N ASP A 170 -2.99 21.70 3.26
CA ASP A 170 -4.17 22.50 2.88
C ASP A 170 -5.43 21.63 2.84
N LEU A 171 -5.29 20.42 2.29
CA LEU A 171 -6.27 19.33 2.28
C LEU A 171 -6.90 19.09 3.66
N ILE A 172 -6.06 18.83 4.67
CA ILE A 172 -6.54 18.58 6.03
C ILE A 172 -6.79 19.87 6.81
N ASN A 173 -6.59 21.02 6.17
CA ASN A 173 -6.69 22.36 6.75
C ASN A 173 -5.79 22.56 7.98
N ALA A 174 -4.59 21.98 7.96
CA ALA A 174 -3.60 22.15 9.00
C ALA A 174 -3.23 23.64 9.23
N PRO A 175 -3.11 24.50 8.19
CA PRO A 175 -2.86 25.93 8.41
C PRO A 175 -3.90 26.64 9.26
N ALA A 176 -5.19 26.26 9.17
CA ALA A 176 -6.20 26.85 10.02
C ALA A 176 -6.08 26.38 11.48
N ALA A 177 -5.67 25.12 11.72
CA ALA A 177 -5.36 24.65 13.07
C ALA A 177 -4.13 25.37 13.66
N TRP A 178 -3.08 25.56 12.86
CA TRP A 178 -1.90 26.32 13.27
C TRP A 178 -2.22 27.79 13.58
N ALA A 179 -3.10 28.42 12.79
CA ALA A 179 -3.56 29.79 13.05
C ALA A 179 -4.31 29.94 14.38
N GLN A 180 -4.80 28.83 14.95
CA GLN A 180 -5.40 28.76 16.28
C GLN A 180 -4.42 28.34 17.38
N GLY A 181 -3.14 28.15 17.06
CA GLY A 181 -2.10 27.74 18.00
C GLY A 181 -1.93 26.22 18.14
N TYR A 182 -2.68 25.40 17.39
CA TYR A 182 -2.55 23.95 17.44
C TYR A 182 -1.44 23.45 16.49
N SER A 183 -0.19 23.49 16.94
CA SER A 183 0.97 23.02 16.16
C SER A 183 1.64 21.75 16.70
N GLY A 184 1.05 21.14 17.72
CA GLY A 184 1.62 19.97 18.42
C GLY A 184 2.64 20.30 19.50
N GLN A 185 2.79 21.58 19.86
CA GLN A 185 3.65 22.01 20.96
C GLN A 185 3.34 21.22 22.25
N GLY A 186 4.37 20.66 22.88
CA GLY A 186 4.26 19.87 24.12
C GLY A 186 3.80 18.43 23.91
N ILE A 187 3.54 17.99 22.68
CA ILE A 187 3.19 16.61 22.36
C ILE A 187 4.43 15.84 21.92
N ILE A 188 4.65 14.67 22.50
CA ILE A 188 5.66 13.70 22.09
C ILE A 188 4.96 12.59 21.29
N VAL A 189 5.52 12.25 20.13
CA VAL A 189 5.02 11.19 19.24
C VAL A 189 6.11 10.15 19.05
N ALA A 190 5.87 8.93 19.54
CA ALA A 190 6.75 7.80 19.30
C ALA A 190 6.58 7.27 17.87
N VAL A 191 7.68 7.13 17.13
CA VAL A 191 7.71 6.60 15.76
C VAL A 191 8.40 5.24 15.78
N LEU A 192 7.58 4.19 15.71
CA LEU A 192 8.03 2.80 15.67
C LEU A 192 8.24 2.37 14.21
N ASP A 193 9.47 2.46 13.72
CA ASP A 193 9.77 2.26 12.29
C ASP A 193 11.23 1.79 12.06
N THR A 194 11.83 2.12 10.92
CA THR A 194 13.24 1.82 10.57
C THR A 194 14.25 2.66 11.34
N GLY A 195 13.80 3.61 12.15
CA GLY A 195 14.62 4.63 12.81
C GLY A 195 14.24 6.05 12.35
N VAL A 196 14.94 7.06 12.85
CA VAL A 196 14.82 8.44 12.33
C VAL A 196 16.20 9.06 12.16
N ASN A 197 16.44 9.72 11.02
CA ASN A 197 17.64 10.52 10.82
C ASN A 197 17.57 11.78 11.70
N TYR A 198 18.11 11.67 12.90
CA TYR A 198 18.13 12.75 13.87
C TYR A 198 19.06 13.91 13.51
N ASN A 199 19.89 13.76 12.48
CA ASN A 199 20.73 14.83 11.93
C ASN A 199 20.05 15.57 10.77
N HIS A 200 18.84 15.17 10.36
CA HIS A 200 18.16 15.80 9.24
C HIS A 200 17.82 17.27 9.58
N PRO A 201 18.24 18.26 8.75
CA PRO A 201 18.11 19.68 9.07
C PRO A 201 16.66 20.14 9.26
N ASP A 202 15.70 19.39 8.72
CA ASP A 202 14.27 19.67 8.81
C ASP A 202 13.54 18.94 9.97
N LEU A 203 14.26 18.13 10.75
CA LEU A 203 13.70 17.31 11.84
C LEU A 203 14.49 17.39 13.14
N ALA A 204 15.80 17.66 13.09
CA ALA A 204 16.69 17.61 14.24
C ALA A 204 16.19 18.43 15.45
N ALA A 205 15.66 19.63 15.21
CA ALA A 205 15.14 20.48 16.29
C ALA A 205 13.83 19.98 16.91
N ASN A 206 13.13 19.05 16.25
CA ASN A 206 11.90 18.43 16.70
C ASN A 206 12.10 17.02 17.24
N LEU A 207 13.32 16.57 17.51
CA LEU A 207 13.51 15.33 18.24
C LEU A 207 13.26 15.50 19.73
N TRP A 208 12.65 14.47 20.30
CA TRP A 208 12.57 14.26 21.73
C TRP A 208 13.95 13.95 22.29
N VAL A 209 14.18 14.42 23.51
CA VAL A 209 15.40 14.17 24.27
C VAL A 209 14.96 13.65 25.63
N ASN A 210 15.52 12.52 26.05
CA ASN A 210 15.37 12.04 27.42
C ASN A 210 16.23 12.93 28.32
N ASP A 211 15.61 13.81 29.09
CA ASP A 211 16.32 14.73 29.99
C ASP A 211 16.81 14.04 31.27
N ARG A 212 16.43 12.77 31.46
CA ARG A 212 16.86 11.92 32.58
C ARG A 212 18.09 11.07 32.27
N GLU A 213 18.55 11.07 31.02
CA GLU A 213 19.74 10.33 30.57
C GLU A 213 20.99 11.23 30.51
N VAL A 214 22.13 10.72 30.98
CA VAL A 214 23.43 11.36 30.82
C VAL A 214 24.16 10.76 29.62
N ALA A 215 24.23 11.54 28.54
CA ALA A 215 24.79 11.11 27.26
C ALA A 215 26.13 10.35 27.34
N ASN A 216 26.14 9.11 26.85
CA ASN A 216 27.31 8.25 26.62
C ASN A 216 28.03 7.84 27.90
N ASN A 217 27.32 7.64 29.01
CA ASN A 217 27.92 7.12 30.25
C ASN A 217 27.80 5.59 30.37
N GLY A 218 27.04 4.94 29.48
CA GLY A 218 26.78 3.50 29.48
C GLY A 218 25.84 3.03 30.59
N ILE A 219 25.09 3.95 31.21
CA ILE A 219 24.23 3.70 32.37
C ILE A 219 22.78 4.02 31.97
N ASP A 220 21.85 3.24 32.50
CA ASP A 220 20.42 3.54 32.49
C ASP A 220 20.13 4.46 33.69
N ASP A 221 20.21 5.77 33.45
CA ASP A 221 20.13 6.79 34.51
C ASP A 221 18.70 6.97 35.03
N ASP A 222 17.71 6.73 34.17
CA ASP A 222 16.29 6.88 34.50
C ASP A 222 15.61 5.57 34.97
N GLY A 223 16.31 4.44 34.85
CA GLY A 223 15.87 3.12 35.30
C GLY A 223 14.76 2.51 34.44
N ASN A 224 14.64 2.94 33.17
CA ASN A 224 13.60 2.49 32.26
C ASN A 224 13.94 1.15 31.56
N GLY A 225 15.15 0.63 31.74
CA GLY A 225 15.68 -0.58 31.14
C GLY A 225 16.53 -0.36 29.88
N PHE A 226 16.81 0.88 29.51
CA PHE A 226 17.47 1.28 28.27
C PHE A 226 18.60 2.28 28.53
N ALA A 227 19.84 1.80 28.65
CA ALA A 227 21.00 2.64 28.91
C ALA A 227 21.34 3.59 27.74
N ASP A 228 21.57 4.87 28.01
CA ASP A 228 21.89 5.92 27.04
C ASP A 228 20.78 6.16 25.98
N ASP A 229 19.51 5.94 26.30
CA ASP A 229 18.37 6.13 25.38
C ASP A 229 17.96 7.61 25.15
N LEU A 230 18.96 8.49 25.14
CA LEU A 230 18.87 9.95 25.10
C LEU A 230 17.94 10.52 24.02
N ARG A 231 17.76 9.82 22.90
CA ARG A 231 16.92 10.27 21.77
C ARG A 231 15.98 9.17 21.30
N GLY A 232 15.63 8.24 22.18
CA GLY A 232 14.90 7.02 21.84
C GLY A 232 15.82 5.81 21.73
N TRP A 233 15.32 4.73 21.11
CA TRP A 233 15.91 3.40 21.26
C TRP A 233 15.86 2.55 19.99
N SER A 234 16.86 1.69 19.79
CA SER A 234 16.82 0.62 18.79
C SER A 234 16.65 -0.75 19.43
N PHE A 235 15.57 -1.43 19.04
CA PHE A 235 15.32 -2.84 19.41
C PHE A 235 15.94 -3.84 18.44
N VAL A 236 16.60 -3.35 17.38
CA VAL A 236 17.10 -4.16 16.27
C VAL A 236 18.62 -4.29 16.31
N ASP A 237 19.30 -3.23 16.72
CA ASP A 237 20.75 -3.23 16.90
C ASP A 237 21.06 -3.57 18.36
N THR A 238 21.90 -4.59 18.59
CA THR A 238 22.30 -5.02 19.93
C THR A 238 23.57 -4.35 20.43
N ASP A 239 24.29 -3.63 19.56
CA ASP A 239 25.65 -3.17 19.84
C ASP A 239 25.67 -1.66 20.07
N SER A 240 24.93 -0.88 19.27
CA SER A 240 24.89 0.58 19.38
C SER A 240 23.62 1.13 20.03
N ASN A 241 22.55 0.34 20.06
CA ASN A 241 21.18 0.76 20.43
C ASN A 241 20.70 2.04 19.72
N ASP A 242 21.34 2.42 18.61
CA ASP A 242 21.15 3.70 17.92
C ASP A 242 19.88 3.67 17.05
N PRO A 243 18.88 4.55 17.33
CA PRO A 243 17.68 4.65 16.51
C PRO A 243 17.90 5.40 15.18
N MET A 244 19.15 5.71 14.80
CA MET A 244 19.48 6.34 13.52
C MET A 244 18.92 5.55 12.32
N ASP A 245 18.25 6.27 11.43
CA ASP A 245 17.79 5.77 10.13
C ASP A 245 18.93 5.83 9.10
N PHE A 246 20.02 5.09 9.35
CA PHE A 246 21.18 5.03 8.47
C PHE A 246 21.85 3.65 8.57
N ASP A 247 21.81 2.83 7.52
CA ASP A 247 22.60 1.59 7.45
C ASP A 247 23.46 1.47 6.18
N GLY A 248 23.61 2.55 5.40
CA GLY A 248 24.42 2.54 4.18
C GLY A 248 23.91 1.62 3.07
N SER A 249 22.71 1.04 3.22
CA SER A 249 22.03 0.27 2.20
C SER A 249 20.84 1.03 1.61
N ASP A 250 20.54 0.78 0.34
CA ASP A 250 19.62 1.57 -0.50
C ASP A 250 18.13 1.47 -0.11
N ASN A 251 17.79 1.06 1.12
CA ASN A 251 16.44 0.64 1.50
C ASN A 251 15.96 1.04 2.91
N ILE A 252 16.56 2.06 3.54
CA ILE A 252 16.18 2.54 4.88
C ILE A 252 16.13 4.08 4.90
N GLY A 253 15.07 4.66 5.49
CA GLY A 253 14.62 6.05 5.26
C GLY A 253 13.12 6.25 5.47
N HIS A 254 12.37 5.15 5.65
CA HIS A 254 10.91 5.15 5.81
C HIS A 254 10.50 5.86 7.11
N GLY A 255 11.16 5.55 8.23
CA GLY A 255 10.89 6.20 9.51
C GLY A 255 11.19 7.70 9.50
N THR A 256 12.27 8.15 8.82
CA THR A 256 12.54 9.58 8.62
C THR A 256 11.44 10.27 7.80
N HIS A 257 10.94 9.63 6.75
CA HIS A 257 9.84 10.18 5.95
C HIS A 257 8.52 10.26 6.74
N VAL A 258 8.22 9.23 7.54
CA VAL A 258 7.08 9.23 8.46
C VAL A 258 7.21 10.35 9.50
N ALA A 259 8.37 10.49 10.14
CA ALA A 259 8.66 11.57 11.08
C ALA A 259 8.53 12.96 10.45
N GLY A 260 8.99 13.12 9.20
CA GLY A 260 8.82 14.35 8.40
C GLY A 260 7.35 14.73 8.18
N THR A 261 6.52 13.74 7.86
CA THR A 261 5.07 13.96 7.69
C THR A 261 4.42 14.43 8.99
N ILE A 262 4.90 13.94 10.14
CA ILE A 262 4.36 14.30 11.46
C ILE A 262 4.86 15.70 11.87
N ALA A 263 6.17 15.91 11.91
CA ALA A 263 6.77 17.05 12.61
C ALA A 263 7.99 17.67 11.90
N ALA A 264 8.05 17.64 10.56
CA ALA A 264 9.00 18.49 9.86
C ALA A 264 8.78 19.97 10.24
N LEU A 265 9.87 20.72 10.38
CA LEU A 265 9.86 22.08 10.87
C LEU A 265 9.10 23.02 9.92
N ASN A 266 8.51 24.08 10.49
CA ASN A 266 8.03 25.20 9.70
C ASN A 266 9.12 26.28 9.63
N ASN A 267 10.20 26.01 8.88
CA ASN A 267 11.45 26.80 8.87
C ASN A 267 11.83 27.35 7.47
N ASN A 268 10.93 27.26 6.48
CA ASN A 268 11.18 27.57 5.06
C ASN A 268 12.25 26.70 4.37
N PHE A 269 12.60 25.56 4.96
CA PHE A 269 13.43 24.52 4.38
C PHE A 269 12.57 23.26 4.20
N GLY A 270 12.83 22.46 3.16
CA GLY A 270 12.16 21.17 2.97
C GLY A 270 10.62 21.22 2.93
N ILE A 271 9.98 20.49 3.84
CA ILE A 271 8.53 20.37 3.98
C ILE A 271 8.09 20.83 5.38
N THR A 272 6.79 20.85 5.64
CA THR A 272 6.27 21.11 7.00
C THR A 272 5.38 19.95 7.42
N GLY A 273 5.58 19.47 8.64
CA GLY A 273 4.78 18.39 9.21
C GLY A 273 3.39 18.86 9.60
N VAL A 274 2.47 17.93 9.83
CA VAL A 274 1.12 18.25 10.34
C VAL A 274 1.18 18.97 11.69
N ALA A 275 2.12 18.57 12.54
CA ALA A 275 2.38 19.09 13.88
C ALA A 275 3.84 19.59 13.98
N PRO A 276 4.16 20.76 13.39
CA PRO A 276 5.53 21.22 13.22
C PRO A 276 6.24 21.63 14.53
N ASN A 277 5.57 21.57 15.68
CA ASN A 277 6.13 21.82 17.01
C ASN A 277 6.06 20.59 17.93
N ALA A 278 5.59 19.44 17.43
CA ALA A 278 5.64 18.19 18.17
C ALA A 278 7.08 17.66 18.28
N LYS A 279 7.32 16.85 19.30
CA LYS A 279 8.58 16.11 19.47
C LYS A 279 8.44 14.69 18.95
N ILE A 280 9.42 14.23 18.18
CA ILE A 280 9.50 12.86 17.67
C ILE A 280 10.41 12.04 18.57
N MET A 281 9.92 10.90 19.06
CA MET A 281 10.71 9.89 19.77
C MET A 281 10.93 8.70 18.82
N PRO A 282 12.13 8.60 18.21
CA PRO A 282 12.53 7.47 17.38
C PRO A 282 12.55 6.15 18.15
N LEU A 283 11.82 5.14 17.68
CA LEU A 283 11.93 3.76 18.16
C LEU A 283 12.17 2.85 16.96
N ARG A 284 13.42 2.39 16.79
CA ARG A 284 13.78 1.52 15.67
C ARG A 284 13.38 0.09 15.98
N VAL A 285 12.42 -0.44 15.23
CA VAL A 285 11.90 -1.81 15.36
C VAL A 285 12.02 -2.62 14.06
N ILE A 286 12.50 -2.00 12.98
CA ILE A 286 12.70 -2.62 11.66
C ILE A 286 14.19 -2.50 11.25
N GLY A 287 14.79 -3.62 10.81
CA GLY A 287 16.16 -3.69 10.28
C GLY A 287 16.24 -4.03 8.79
N GLY A 288 17.43 -3.89 8.18
CA GLY A 288 17.67 -4.02 6.73
C GLY A 288 17.43 -5.41 6.11
N ALA A 289 17.05 -6.40 6.90
CA ALA A 289 16.68 -7.71 6.41
C ALA A 289 15.15 -7.89 6.39
N MET A 290 14.49 -7.47 5.30
CA MET A 290 13.37 -8.26 4.77
C MET A 290 13.91 -9.59 4.22
N ILE A 291 14.47 -10.44 5.09
CA ILE A 291 14.69 -11.85 4.76
C ILE A 291 13.47 -12.61 5.24
N TYR A 292 12.79 -13.25 4.28
CA TYR A 292 11.73 -14.23 4.46
C TYR A 292 11.96 -15.09 5.72
N SER A 293 11.11 -14.92 6.73
CA SER A 293 10.74 -16.03 7.60
C SER A 293 9.23 -16.23 7.44
N PRO A 294 8.77 -17.35 6.85
CA PRO A 294 7.35 -17.57 6.58
C PRO A 294 6.54 -17.85 7.85
N ASN A 295 7.13 -17.76 9.04
CA ASN A 295 6.47 -18.05 10.31
C ASN A 295 6.78 -16.98 11.36
N ALA A 296 5.72 -16.34 11.83
CA ALA A 296 5.59 -15.68 13.13
C ALA A 296 6.42 -14.40 13.39
N SER A 297 5.76 -13.24 13.31
CA SER A 297 5.99 -12.16 14.29
C SER A 297 4.97 -11.00 14.26
N MET A 298 4.19 -10.78 13.20
CA MET A 298 3.21 -9.67 13.23
C MET A 298 1.94 -9.99 14.05
N LEU A 299 1.51 -11.26 14.12
CA LEU A 299 0.28 -11.67 14.82
C LEU A 299 0.48 -12.21 16.25
N THR A 300 1.72 -12.49 16.65
CA THR A 300 2.04 -12.96 18.02
C THR A 300 2.42 -11.81 18.97
N TRP A 301 2.66 -10.60 18.45
CA TRP A 301 3.05 -9.42 19.24
C TRP A 301 1.87 -8.64 19.86
N GLN A 302 0.62 -8.98 19.53
CA GLN A 302 -0.58 -8.42 20.18
C GLN A 302 -0.97 -9.13 21.49
N ARG A 303 -0.27 -10.20 21.87
CA ARG A 303 -0.57 -10.99 23.08
C ARG A 303 0.69 -11.24 23.89
N GLY A 304 1.08 -10.28 24.74
CA GLY A 304 1.81 -10.65 25.96
C GLY A 304 3.06 -9.86 26.37
N PHE A 305 3.42 -8.74 25.73
CA PHE A 305 4.44 -7.86 26.30
C PHE A 305 3.86 -6.47 26.57
N VAL A 306 3.78 -6.14 27.85
CA VAL A 306 3.63 -4.77 28.33
C VAL A 306 4.92 -4.07 27.95
N MET A 307 4.83 -3.09 27.03
CA MET A 307 5.93 -2.17 26.76
C MET A 307 6.33 -1.51 28.09
N PRO A 308 7.55 -1.71 28.61
CA PRO A 308 8.08 -0.83 29.64
C PRO A 308 8.03 0.58 29.06
N LEU A 309 7.40 1.48 29.79
CA LEU A 309 7.15 2.85 29.36
C LEU A 309 8.52 3.55 29.29
N ILE A 310 9.08 3.73 28.08
CA ILE A 310 10.29 4.55 27.85
C ILE A 310 10.10 5.97 28.43
N MET A 311 8.86 6.46 28.48
CA MET A 311 8.51 7.73 29.12
C MET A 311 8.35 7.64 30.66
N GLY A 312 9.16 6.85 31.35
CA GLY A 312 9.06 6.54 32.79
C GLY A 312 8.09 7.43 33.60
N ARG A 313 6.88 6.90 33.90
CA ARG A 313 5.77 7.53 34.65
C ARG A 313 5.89 9.06 34.84
N GLU A 314 5.35 9.83 33.92
CA GLU A 314 4.96 11.22 34.20
C GLU A 314 3.66 11.21 35.03
N TYR A 315 3.77 11.62 36.30
CA TYR A 315 2.66 12.07 37.15
C TYR A 315 2.95 13.51 37.59
#